data_AF-A0A3D5JXS6-F1
#
_entry.id   AF-A0A3D5JXS6-F1
#
_cell.length_a   1.000
_cell.length_b   1.000
_cell.length_c   1.000
_cell.angle_alpha   90.00
_cell.angle_beta   90.00
_cell.angle_gamma   90.00
#
_symmetry.space_group_name_H-M   'P 1'
#
loop_
_entity.id
_entity.type
_entity.pdbx_description
1 polymer ?
#
loop_
_entity_poly.entity_id
_entity_poly.type
_entity_poly.pdbx_seq_one_letter_code
_entity_poly.pdbx_strand_id
1 'polypeptide(L)'
;NRSIAEMSTGEGKTLVATLPVYLNALSGRGVHVVTVNDYLAQRDSEWMGAIYKLLGLSVGCIVNDMNPTQRREQYNCDITYGTNSEFGFDYLRDNGMAGRAEDQVQRNYYFAI
;
A
#
# COMPACT_ATOMS: atom_id res chain seq x y z
N ASN A 1 -6.89 -15.39 -9.66
CA ASN A 1 -5.94 -16.50 -9.41
C ASN A 1 -5.10 -16.18 -8.18
N ARG A 2 -5.54 -16.60 -6.98
CA ARG A 2 -4.82 -16.39 -5.71
C ARG A 2 -3.54 -17.24 -5.69
N SER A 3 -2.52 -16.80 -6.41
CA SER A 3 -1.28 -17.54 -6.69
C SER A 3 -0.06 -16.69 -6.41
N ILE A 4 1.07 -17.35 -6.17
CA ILE A 4 2.38 -16.71 -6.01
C ILE A 4 3.08 -16.75 -7.37
N ALA A 5 3.50 -15.58 -7.86
CA ALA A 5 4.33 -15.49 -9.06
C ALA A 5 5.80 -15.60 -8.67
N GLU A 6 6.37 -16.81 -8.79
CA GLU A 6 7.80 -17.01 -8.61
C GLU A 6 8.56 -16.53 -9.85
N MET A 7 9.52 -15.63 -9.64
CA MET A 7 10.32 -15.04 -10.70
C MET A 7 11.77 -14.99 -10.20
N SER A 8 12.76 -15.01 -11.09
CA SER A 8 14.16 -14.79 -10.72
C SER A 8 14.45 -13.32 -10.41
N THR A 9 15.53 -13.02 -9.70
CA THR A 9 16.02 -11.64 -9.55
C THR A 9 16.40 -11.08 -10.92
N GLY A 10 15.97 -9.85 -11.22
CA GLY A 10 16.21 -9.22 -12.53
C GLY A 10 15.05 -9.33 -13.52
N GLU A 11 14.08 -10.23 -13.29
CA GLU A 11 12.88 -10.41 -14.15
C GLU A 11 11.85 -9.27 -14.04
N GLY A 12 12.18 -8.18 -13.34
CA GLY A 12 11.32 -6.99 -13.28
C GLY A 12 10.07 -7.12 -12.40
N LYS A 13 10.12 -7.86 -11.28
CA LYS A 13 8.97 -8.04 -10.36
C LYS A 13 8.25 -6.72 -10.03
N THR A 14 9.00 -5.67 -9.74
CA THR A 14 8.46 -4.34 -9.42
C THR A 14 7.62 -3.77 -10.55
N LEU A 15 8.07 -3.92 -11.80
CA LEU A 15 7.32 -3.49 -12.98
C LEU A 15 6.11 -4.40 -13.24
N VAL A 16 6.29 -5.72 -13.14
CA VAL A 16 5.21 -6.69 -13.35
C VAL A 16 4.08 -6.51 -12.33
N ALA A 17 4.41 -6.18 -11.08
CA ALA A 17 3.43 -5.89 -10.04
C ALA A 17 2.51 -4.71 -10.39
N THR A 18 2.93 -3.79 -11.25
CA THR A 18 2.08 -2.63 -11.62
C THR A 18 0.78 -3.02 -12.31
N LEU A 19 0.77 -4.12 -13.07
CA LEU A 19 -0.41 -4.56 -13.81
C LEU A 19 -1.56 -5.03 -12.87
N PRO A 20 -1.35 -6.00 -11.95
CA PRO A 20 -2.39 -6.38 -11.01
C PRO A 20 -2.71 -5.27 -10.01
N VAL A 21 -1.74 -4.44 -9.62
CA VAL A 21 -1.98 -3.31 -8.73
C VAL A 21 -2.93 -2.32 -9.37
N TYR A 22 -2.65 -1.87 -10.60
CA TYR A 22 -3.49 -0.93 -11.33
C TYR A 22 -4.91 -1.49 -11.51
N LEU A 23 -5.03 -2.73 -12.01
CA LEU A 23 -6.33 -3.35 -12.24
C LEU A 23 -7.20 -3.42 -10.97
N ASN A 24 -6.60 -3.78 -9.83
CA ASN A 24 -7.34 -3.87 -8.56
C ASN A 24 -7.66 -2.49 -7.96
N ALA A 25 -6.78 -1.51 -8.17
CA ALA A 25 -6.98 -0.14 -7.72
C ALA A 25 -8.19 0.53 -8.40
N LEU A 26 -8.53 0.16 -9.64
CA LEU A 26 -9.74 0.64 -10.34
C LEU A 26 -11.06 0.32 -9.61
N SER A 27 -11.04 -0.60 -8.63
CA SER A 27 -12.22 -0.86 -7.79
C SER A 27 -12.50 0.22 -6.75
N GLY A 28 -11.57 1.16 -6.52
CA GLY A 28 -11.67 2.21 -5.50
C GLY A 28 -11.56 1.72 -4.05
N ARG A 29 -11.33 0.42 -3.83
CA ARG A 29 -11.28 -0.20 -2.48
C ARG A 29 -9.89 -0.20 -1.83
N GLY A 30 -8.87 0.26 -2.55
CA GLY A 30 -7.49 0.33 -2.07
C GLY A 30 -6.66 -0.93 -2.35
N VAL A 31 -5.39 -0.75 -2.67
CA VAL A 31 -4.42 -1.83 -2.85
C VAL A 31 -3.22 -1.58 -1.93
N HIS A 32 -2.82 -2.58 -1.16
CA HIS A 32 -1.61 -2.53 -0.34
C HIS A 32 -0.46 -3.22 -1.08
N VAL A 33 0.65 -2.52 -1.30
CA VAL A 33 1.87 -3.10 -1.85
C VAL A 33 2.89 -3.24 -0.73
N VAL A 34 3.20 -4.49 -0.38
CA VAL A 34 4.02 -4.82 0.79
C VAL A 34 5.47 -5.00 0.36
N THR A 35 6.36 -4.17 0.92
CA THR A 35 7.80 -4.30 0.75
C THR A 35 8.47 -4.75 2.05
N VAL A 36 9.77 -5.06 1.99
CA VAL A 36 10.51 -5.57 3.15
C VAL A 36 11.10 -4.46 4.04
N ASN A 37 11.14 -3.21 3.58
CA ASN A 37 11.62 -2.08 4.37
C ASN A 37 11.11 -0.74 3.81
N ASP A 38 11.17 0.31 4.66
CA ASP A 38 10.68 1.65 4.35
C ASP A 38 11.40 2.29 3.15
N TYR A 39 12.70 2.01 2.98
CA TYR A 39 13.46 2.50 1.83
C TYR A 39 12.88 1.99 0.51
N LEU A 40 12.59 0.69 0.42
CA LEU A 40 11.99 0.08 -0.77
C LEU A 40 10.54 0.52 -0.96
N ALA A 41 9.77 0.68 0.13
CA ALA A 41 8.41 1.23 0.05
C ALA A 41 8.42 2.62 -0.58
N GLN A 42 9.25 3.54 -0.06
CA GLN A 42 9.37 4.91 -0.58
C GLN A 42 9.85 4.91 -2.03
N ARG A 43 10.98 4.26 -2.32
CA ARG A 43 11.56 4.21 -3.66
C ARG A 43 10.57 3.69 -4.70
N ASP A 44 9.88 2.58 -4.41
CA ASP A 44 8.97 1.96 -5.38
C ASP A 44 7.66 2.75 -5.50
N SER A 45 7.19 3.37 -4.41
CA SER A 45 6.02 4.26 -4.44
C SER A 45 6.25 5.52 -5.28
N GLU A 46 7.48 6.02 -5.36
CA GLU A 46 7.84 7.14 -6.21
C GLU A 46 8.06 6.68 -7.65
N TRP A 47 8.87 5.64 -7.84
CA TRP A 47 9.29 5.19 -9.16
C TRP A 47 8.13 4.59 -9.96
N MET A 48 7.43 3.60 -9.41
CA MET A 48 6.23 3.03 -10.07
C MET A 48 5.02 3.95 -9.91
N GLY A 49 5.01 4.80 -8.87
CA GLY A 49 3.97 5.79 -8.68
C GLY A 49 3.81 6.75 -9.85
N ALA A 50 4.87 7.06 -10.58
CA ALA A 50 4.80 7.85 -11.79
C ALA A 50 3.83 7.24 -12.84
N ILE A 51 3.82 5.91 -12.96
CA ILE A 51 2.93 5.19 -13.89
C ILE A 51 1.47 5.31 -13.42
N TYR A 52 1.21 5.05 -12.15
CA TYR A 52 -0.16 5.10 -11.61
C TYR A 52 -0.74 6.51 -11.66
N LYS A 53 0.06 7.52 -11.29
CA LYS A 53 -0.33 8.94 -11.32
C LYS A 53 -0.60 9.42 -12.74
N LEU A 54 0.20 8.99 -13.71
CA LEU A 54 -0.06 9.25 -15.14
C LEU A 54 -1.42 8.71 -15.58
N LEU A 55 -1.83 7.57 -15.03
CA LEU A 55 -3.13 6.93 -15.31
C LEU A 55 -4.26 7.45 -14.40
N GLY A 56 -4.03 8.50 -13.60
CA GLY A 56 -5.04 9.16 -12.78
C GLY A 56 -5.28 8.53 -11.41
N LEU A 57 -4.46 7.58 -10.96
CA LEU A 57 -4.55 7.00 -9.63
C LEU A 57 -3.66 7.73 -8.62
N SER A 58 -4.14 7.80 -7.38
CA SER A 58 -3.39 8.30 -6.23
C SER A 58 -2.52 7.21 -5.60
N VAL A 59 -1.35 7.61 -5.10
CA VAL A 59 -0.35 6.70 -4.52
C VAL A 59 0.15 7.29 -3.22
N GLY A 60 -0.03 6.53 -2.13
CA GLY A 60 0.49 6.84 -0.80
C GLY A 60 1.60 5.86 -0.39
N CYS A 61 2.38 6.25 0.61
CA CYS A 61 3.41 5.41 1.21
C CYS A 61 3.39 5.59 2.72
N ILE A 62 3.27 4.51 3.47
CA ILE A 62 3.41 4.52 4.94
C ILE A 62 4.85 4.16 5.31
N VAL A 63 5.42 4.92 6.23
CA VAL A 63 6.76 4.69 6.80
C VAL A 63 6.72 4.95 8.30
N ASN A 64 7.81 4.63 8.98
CA ASN A 64 7.97 4.95 10.40
C ASN A 64 7.81 6.45 10.67
N ASP A 65 7.44 6.80 11.90
CA ASP A 65 7.26 8.17 12.41
C ASP A 65 6.11 8.99 11.79
N MET A 66 5.23 8.39 10.98
CA MET A 66 3.99 9.05 10.55
C MET A 66 2.93 9.07 11.65
N ASN A 67 2.33 10.25 11.86
CA ASN A 67 1.21 10.41 12.78
C ASN A 67 -0.11 9.83 12.18
N PRO A 68 -1.15 9.58 13.00
CA PRO A 68 -2.39 8.96 12.51
C PRO A 68 -3.07 9.71 11.36
N THR A 69 -3.05 11.04 11.38
CA THR A 69 -3.66 11.86 10.31
C THR A 69 -2.93 11.65 8.99
N GLN A 70 -1.59 11.69 9.00
CA GLN A 70 -0.77 11.41 7.81
C GLN A 70 -1.04 10.00 7.28
N ARG A 71 -1.09 8.99 8.15
CA ARG A 71 -1.38 7.61 7.76
C ARG A 71 -2.74 7.49 7.09
N ARG A 72 -3.78 8.12 7.65
CA ARG A 72 -5.12 8.11 7.07
C ARG A 72 -5.12 8.69 5.64
N GLU A 73 -4.38 9.76 5.41
CA GLU A 73 -4.20 10.31 4.05
C GLU A 73 -3.55 9.28 3.11
N GLN A 74 -2.52 8.55 3.57
CA GLN A 74 -1.86 7.52 2.76
C GLN A 74 -2.77 6.31 2.45
N TYR A 75 -3.59 5.87 3.41
CA TYR A 75 -4.56 4.78 3.22
C TYR A 75 -5.75 5.18 2.33
N ASN A 76 -6.04 6.48 2.25
CA ASN A 76 -7.09 7.02 1.38
C ASN A 76 -6.67 7.08 -0.10
N CYS A 77 -5.39 6.85 -0.41
CA CYS A 77 -4.97 6.67 -1.79
C CYS A 77 -5.53 5.36 -2.40
N ASP A 78 -5.56 5.30 -3.72
CA ASP A 78 -5.95 4.10 -4.47
C ASP A 78 -4.96 2.95 -4.24
N ILE A 79 -3.68 3.30 -4.07
CA ILE A 79 -2.57 2.38 -3.82
C ILE A 79 -1.76 2.91 -2.64
N THR A 80 -1.44 2.03 -1.69
CA THR A 80 -0.62 2.35 -0.52
C THR A 80 0.57 1.39 -0.46
N TYR A 81 1.78 1.93 -0.54
CA TYR A 81 3.02 1.18 -0.30
C TYR A 81 3.37 1.18 1.19
N GLY A 82 3.97 0.10 1.69
CA GLY A 82 4.40 0.02 3.08
C GLY A 82 5.06 -1.30 3.41
N THR A 83 5.48 -1.47 4.66
CA THR A 83 6.01 -2.73 5.15
C THR A 83 4.94 -3.57 5.84
N ASN A 84 5.18 -4.88 5.94
CA ASN A 84 4.31 -5.78 6.71
C ASN A 84 4.13 -5.31 8.16
N SER A 85 5.19 -4.80 8.78
CA SER A 85 5.15 -4.26 10.15
C SER A 85 4.24 -3.03 10.23
N GLU A 86 4.37 -2.07 9.32
CA GLU A 86 3.56 -0.85 9.34
C GLU A 86 2.06 -1.15 9.16
N PHE A 87 1.70 -1.97 8.16
CA PHE A 87 0.31 -2.39 7.96
C PHE A 87 -0.23 -3.18 9.16
N GLY A 88 0.58 -4.08 9.74
CA GLY A 88 0.19 -4.89 10.88
C GLY A 88 -0.01 -4.07 12.15
N PHE A 89 0.88 -3.12 12.46
CA PHE A 89 0.74 -2.28 13.64
C PHE A 89 -0.41 -1.28 13.51
N ASP A 90 -0.67 -0.74 12.33
CA ASP A 90 -1.86 0.08 12.10
C ASP A 90 -3.15 -0.72 12.32
N TYR A 91 -3.21 -1.96 11.83
CA TYR A 91 -4.34 -2.86 12.11
C TYR A 91 -4.55 -3.05 13.62
N LEU A 92 -3.48 -3.31 14.36
CA LEU A 92 -3.55 -3.51 15.81
C LEU A 92 -3.96 -2.23 16.55
N ARG A 93 -3.48 -1.05 16.13
CA ARG A 93 -3.90 0.24 16.69
C ARG A 93 -5.38 0.49 16.43
N ASP A 94 -5.84 0.25 15.22
CA ASP A 94 -7.23 0.48 14.82
C ASP A 94 -8.23 -0.43 15.56
N ASN A 95 -7.83 -1.65 15.93
CA ASN A 95 -8.72 -2.62 16.57
C ASN A 95 -8.52 -2.77 18.09
N GLY A 96 -7.36 -2.36 18.62
CA GLY A 96 -7.01 -2.52 20.03
C GLY A 96 -6.87 -1.22 20.82
N MET A 97 -6.71 -0.08 20.15
CA MET A 97 -6.44 1.21 20.81
C MET A 97 -7.38 2.33 20.39
N ALA A 98 -7.91 2.32 19.17
CA ALA A 98 -8.86 3.32 18.70
C ALA A 98 -10.16 3.27 19.53
N GLY A 99 -10.54 4.40 20.13
CA GLY A 99 -11.76 4.50 20.92
C GLY A 99 -13.01 4.67 20.06
N ARG A 100 -12.85 5.14 18.83
CA ARG A 100 -13.92 5.40 17.87
C ARG A 100 -13.50 4.99 16.46
N ALA A 101 -14.47 4.71 15.60
CA ALA A 101 -14.22 4.39 14.20
C ALA A 101 -13.51 5.53 13.45
N GLU A 102 -13.77 6.79 13.83
CA GLU A 102 -13.11 7.97 13.25
C GLU A 102 -11.61 8.06 13.58
N ASP A 103 -11.15 7.38 14.63
CA ASP A 103 -9.74 7.33 15.01
C ASP A 103 -8.95 6.30 14.20
N GLN A 104 -9.63 5.39 13.51
CA GLN A 104 -9.00 4.37 12.67
C GLN A 104 -8.32 5.01 11.45
N VAL A 105 -7.15 4.50 11.07
CA VAL A 105 -6.36 5.02 9.94
C VAL A 105 -6.50 4.17 8.69
N GLN A 106 -6.70 2.87 8.85
CA GLN A 106 -7.00 1.96 7.76
C GLN A 106 -8.47 2.05 7.35
N ARG A 107 -8.76 1.52 6.16
CA ARG A 107 -10.13 1.44 5.64
C ARG A 107 -10.56 -0.02 5.39
N ASN A 108 -10.15 -0.60 4.27
CA ASN A 108 -10.55 -1.92 3.81
C ASN A 108 -9.33 -2.80 3.52
N TYR A 109 -9.49 -4.11 3.72
CA TYR A 109 -8.48 -5.12 3.40
C TYR A 109 -8.79 -5.80 2.05
N TYR A 110 -8.71 -5.03 0.97
CA TYR A 110 -9.20 -5.50 -0.33
C TYR A 110 -8.20 -6.39 -1.10
N PHE A 111 -7.00 -5.88 -1.34
CA PHE A 111 -5.97 -6.60 -2.09
C PHE A 111 -4.58 -6.22 -1.58
N ALA A 112 -3.73 -7.23 -1.43
CA ALA A 112 -2.34 -7.07 -1.04
C ALA A 112 -1.44 -7.89 -1.96
N ILE A 113 -0.30 -7.34 -2.35
CA ILE A 113 0.77 -8.02 -3.10
C ILE A 113 2.11 -7.85 -2.40
#